data_AF-A0A961JEQ1-F1
#
_entry.id   AF-A0A961JEQ1-F1
#
_cell.length_a   1.000
_cell.length_b   1.000
_cell.length_c   1.000
_cell.angle_alpha   90.00
_cell.angle_beta   90.00
_cell.angle_gamma   90.00
#
_symmetry.space_group_name_H-M   'P 1'
#
loop_
_entity.id
_entity.type
_entity.pdbx_description
1 polymer ?
#
loop_
_entity_poly.entity_id
_entity_poly.type
_entity_poly.pdbx_seq_one_letter_code
_entity_poly.pdbx_strand_id
1 'polypeptide(L)'
;VMKNEDWLARGVKNVNGLDRPWPVPYEIDLQASAGFSERAASWGMDPVTASSVTVKLAYTGLFVTVLVLLLIMSQAALKSPWGRMMRAIRDNEVAAEAMGKDVTRRHLQVFILGSAVVGLAGAMMTTLDGQLTPSSYQPLRYTFLIWVMVIVGGSGNNFGAILGGFVIWFFWVQVEPLGQLLMNFITAGMADGSPLKAHLLDSVAHMRLLTMGLIMLLVLRFSPRGLIPEK
;
A
#
# COMPACT_ATOMS: atom_id res chain seq x y z
N VAL A 1 -39.13 23.01 7.41
CA VAL A 1 -37.96 22.21 7.00
C VAL A 1 -36.72 23.09 7.19
N MET A 2 -35.85 22.75 8.13
CA MET A 2 -34.65 23.57 8.38
C MET A 2 -33.67 23.39 7.21
N LYS A 3 -33.22 24.50 6.62
CA LYS A 3 -32.10 24.49 5.66
C LYS A 3 -30.88 23.90 6.40
N ASN A 4 -30.32 22.81 5.87
CA ASN A 4 -29.13 22.11 6.38
C ASN A 4 -29.33 21.10 7.53
N GLU A 5 -30.53 20.54 7.71
CA GLU A 5 -30.74 19.39 8.63
C GLU A 5 -29.84 18.19 8.30
N ASP A 6 -29.45 18.06 7.03
CA ASP A 6 -28.47 17.13 6.51
C ASP A 6 -27.11 17.18 7.22
N TRP A 7 -26.65 18.35 7.69
CA TRP A 7 -25.36 18.45 8.37
C TRP A 7 -25.41 17.90 9.81
N LEU A 8 -26.57 17.99 10.47
CA LEU A 8 -26.77 17.50 11.84
C LEU A 8 -27.01 15.98 11.89
N ALA A 9 -27.64 15.42 10.85
CA ALA A 9 -28.03 14.00 10.82
C ALA A 9 -27.10 13.10 10.01
N ARG A 10 -26.26 13.67 9.11
CA ARG A 10 -25.30 12.85 8.36
C ARG A 10 -24.15 12.47 9.28
N GLY A 11 -24.05 11.18 9.56
CA GLY A 11 -22.82 10.57 10.05
C GLY A 11 -21.67 10.77 9.06
N VAL A 12 -20.61 9.97 9.18
CA VAL A 12 -19.45 10.08 8.29
C VAL A 12 -19.90 9.99 6.83
N LYS A 13 -19.63 11.03 6.02
CA LYS A 13 -20.00 11.08 4.60
C LYS A 13 -19.13 10.11 3.81
N ASN A 14 -19.50 8.84 3.83
CA ASN A 14 -18.85 7.81 3.04
C ASN A 14 -19.18 8.03 1.56
N VAL A 15 -18.18 7.87 0.70
CA VAL A 15 -18.38 7.87 -0.75
C VAL A 15 -18.50 6.42 -1.19
N ASN A 16 -19.67 6.02 -1.64
CA ASN A 16 -19.97 4.66 -2.10
C ASN A 16 -20.33 4.70 -3.59
N GLY A 17 -20.21 3.55 -4.26
CA GLY A 17 -20.59 3.43 -5.68
C GLY A 17 -19.61 4.12 -6.61
N LEU A 18 -18.32 4.06 -6.29
CA LEU A 18 -17.27 4.51 -7.21
C LEU A 18 -17.27 3.60 -8.44
N ASP A 19 -17.30 4.21 -9.62
CA ASP A 19 -17.15 3.48 -10.87
C ASP A 19 -15.77 2.83 -10.93
N ARG A 20 -15.73 1.59 -11.45
CA ARG A 20 -14.47 0.87 -11.58
C ARG A 20 -13.65 1.44 -12.74
N PRO A 21 -12.33 1.56 -12.58
CA PRO A 21 -11.47 2.00 -13.66
C PRO A 21 -11.46 0.96 -14.78
N TRP A 22 -11.61 1.42 -16.02
CA TRP A 22 -11.38 0.57 -17.20
C TRP A 22 -9.94 0.04 -17.16
N PRO A 23 -9.68 -1.27 -17.38
CA PRO A 23 -10.54 -2.30 -17.98
C PRO A 23 -11.18 -3.30 -16.99
N VAL A 24 -11.35 -2.95 -15.71
CA VAL A 24 -11.81 -3.92 -14.71
C VAL A 24 -13.34 -4.10 -14.76
N PRO A 25 -13.87 -5.29 -15.09
CA PRO A 25 -15.31 -5.53 -15.15
C PRO A 25 -15.94 -5.70 -13.76
N TYR A 26 -17.28 -5.66 -13.69
CA TYR A 26 -18.02 -6.07 -12.49
C TYR A 26 -18.19 -7.59 -12.46
N GLU A 27 -18.21 -8.16 -11.25
CA GLU A 27 -18.39 -9.61 -11.06
C GLU A 27 -19.75 -10.07 -11.61
N ILE A 28 -20.78 -9.23 -11.47
CA ILE A 28 -22.14 -9.49 -11.94
C ILE A 28 -22.16 -9.62 -13.47
N ASP A 29 -21.44 -8.73 -14.18
CA ASP A 29 -21.35 -8.77 -15.65
C ASP A 29 -20.66 -10.04 -16.14
N LEU A 30 -19.60 -10.47 -15.44
CA LEU A 30 -18.89 -11.72 -15.74
C LEU A 30 -19.79 -12.94 -15.49
N GLN A 31 -20.51 -12.97 -14.37
CA GLN A 31 -21.43 -14.07 -14.03
C GLN A 31 -22.61 -14.16 -15.00
N ALA A 32 -23.10 -13.02 -15.50
CA ALA A 32 -24.16 -12.97 -16.49
C ALA A 32 -23.73 -13.49 -17.88
N SER A 33 -22.42 -13.52 -18.16
CA SER A 33 -21.92 -13.99 -19.44
C SER A 33 -21.82 -15.52 -19.52
N ALA A 34 -22.64 -16.13 -20.38
CA ALA A 34 -22.70 -17.60 -20.54
C ALA A 34 -21.32 -18.20 -20.86
N GLY A 35 -20.55 -17.57 -21.76
CA GLY A 35 -19.21 -18.03 -22.13
C GLY A 35 -18.16 -17.90 -21.02
N PHE A 36 -18.38 -17.08 -19.98
CA PHE A 36 -17.51 -17.08 -18.79
C PHE A 36 -17.91 -18.20 -17.84
N SER A 37 -19.21 -18.38 -17.60
CA SER A 37 -19.73 -19.45 -16.74
C SER A 37 -19.37 -20.85 -17.26
N GLU A 38 -19.41 -21.07 -18.58
CA GLU A 38 -18.95 -22.32 -19.21
C GLU A 38 -17.44 -22.55 -19.04
N ARG A 39 -16.62 -21.49 -19.16
CA ARG A 39 -15.17 -21.57 -18.91
C ARG A 39 -14.84 -21.79 -17.43
N ALA A 40 -15.59 -21.19 -16.53
CA ALA A 40 -15.44 -21.44 -15.09
C ALA A 40 -15.76 -22.90 -14.77
N ALA A 41 -16.83 -23.44 -15.36
CA ALA A 41 -17.22 -24.84 -15.21
C ALA A 41 -16.18 -25.81 -15.78
N SER A 42 -15.52 -25.48 -16.90
CA SER A 42 -14.45 -26.32 -17.46
C SER A 42 -13.21 -26.40 -16.58
N TRP A 43 -12.98 -25.39 -15.72
CA TRP A 43 -11.96 -25.40 -14.68
C TRP A 43 -12.44 -25.99 -13.35
N GLY A 44 -13.67 -26.50 -13.29
CA GLY A 44 -14.28 -27.03 -12.06
C GLY A 44 -14.54 -25.96 -10.99
N MET A 45 -14.58 -24.68 -11.39
CA MET A 45 -14.80 -23.56 -10.48
C MET A 45 -16.24 -23.07 -10.55
N ASP A 46 -16.78 -22.71 -9.39
CA ASP A 46 -18.06 -21.99 -9.31
C ASP A 46 -17.94 -20.60 -9.97
N PRO A 47 -18.91 -20.16 -10.80
CA PRO A 47 -18.85 -18.87 -11.49
C PRO A 47 -18.65 -17.66 -10.57
N VAL A 48 -19.11 -17.71 -9.31
CA VAL A 48 -18.91 -16.61 -8.34
C VAL A 48 -17.45 -16.53 -7.90
N THR A 49 -16.84 -17.69 -7.64
CA THR A 49 -15.42 -17.75 -7.27
C THR A 49 -14.55 -17.35 -8.46
N ALA A 50 -14.87 -17.85 -9.65
CA ALA A 50 -14.13 -17.51 -10.87
C ALA A 50 -14.20 -16.02 -11.20
N SER A 51 -15.38 -15.39 -11.09
CA SER A 51 -15.53 -13.95 -11.39
C SER A 51 -14.74 -13.09 -10.40
N SER A 52 -14.80 -13.42 -9.11
CA SER A 52 -14.04 -12.74 -8.05
C SER A 52 -12.53 -12.81 -8.28
N VAL A 53 -12.02 -13.98 -8.66
CA VAL A 53 -10.59 -14.17 -8.98
C VAL A 53 -10.21 -13.37 -10.22
N THR A 54 -11.03 -13.41 -11.27
CA THR A 54 -10.78 -12.70 -12.53
C THR A 54 -10.71 -11.19 -12.32
N VAL A 55 -11.63 -10.62 -11.54
CA VAL A 55 -11.61 -9.18 -11.21
C VAL A 55 -10.36 -8.81 -10.41
N LYS A 56 -9.99 -9.59 -9.39
CA LYS A 56 -8.77 -9.34 -8.62
C LYS A 56 -7.51 -9.42 -9.49
N LEU A 57 -7.45 -10.36 -10.43
CA LEU A 57 -6.36 -10.45 -11.40
C LEU A 57 -6.35 -9.26 -12.36
N ALA A 58 -7.51 -8.75 -12.79
CA ALA A 58 -7.59 -7.54 -13.61
C ALA A 58 -7.09 -6.29 -12.85
N TYR A 59 -7.49 -6.10 -11.59
CA TYR A 59 -6.92 -5.04 -10.73
C TYR A 59 -5.42 -5.21 -10.54
N THR A 60 -4.96 -6.44 -10.31
CA THR A 60 -3.52 -6.73 -10.16
C THR A 60 -2.76 -6.36 -11.43
N GLY A 61 -3.27 -6.75 -12.60
CA GLY A 61 -2.67 -6.41 -13.90
C GLY A 61 -2.64 -4.89 -14.13
N LEU A 62 -3.72 -4.18 -13.84
CA LEU A 62 -3.78 -2.72 -13.93
C LEU A 62 -2.74 -2.08 -13.00
N PHE A 63 -2.68 -2.50 -11.74
CA PHE A 63 -1.79 -1.90 -10.74
C PHE A 63 -0.33 -2.17 -11.04
N VAL A 64 0.00 -3.39 -11.48
CA VAL A 64 1.35 -3.74 -11.94
C VAL A 64 1.72 -2.91 -13.17
N THR A 65 0.80 -2.71 -14.11
CA THR A 65 1.06 -1.90 -15.30
C THR A 65 1.37 -0.45 -14.93
N VAL A 66 0.56 0.15 -14.07
CA VAL A 66 0.81 1.52 -13.57
C VAL A 66 2.13 1.59 -12.80
N LEU A 67 2.40 0.62 -11.92
CA LEU A 67 3.65 0.56 -11.15
C LEU A 67 4.87 0.47 -12.07
N VAL A 68 4.84 -0.40 -13.08
CA VAL A 68 5.93 -0.57 -14.05
C VAL A 68 6.13 0.71 -14.86
N LEU A 69 5.05 1.35 -15.31
CA LEU A 69 5.11 2.61 -16.03
C LEU A 69 5.72 3.72 -15.17
N LEU A 70 5.27 3.87 -13.93
CA LEU A 70 5.85 4.82 -12.97
C LEU A 70 7.32 4.52 -12.68
N LEU A 71 7.69 3.25 -12.53
CA LEU A 71 9.08 2.85 -12.33
C LEU A 71 9.95 3.23 -13.53
N ILE A 72 9.49 2.97 -14.75
CA ILE A 72 10.20 3.34 -15.98
C ILE A 72 10.36 4.86 -16.04
N MET A 73 9.29 5.62 -15.78
CA MET A 73 9.32 7.09 -15.78
C MET A 73 10.28 7.64 -14.71
N SER A 74 10.23 7.11 -13.48
CA SER A 74 11.13 7.54 -12.40
C SER A 74 12.59 7.19 -12.70
N GLN A 75 12.86 6.01 -13.29
CA GLN A 75 14.22 5.66 -13.67
C GLN A 75 14.75 6.50 -14.83
N ALA A 76 13.90 6.83 -15.81
CA ALA A 76 14.24 7.76 -16.88
C ALA A 76 14.52 9.16 -16.32
N ALA A 77 13.70 9.65 -15.38
CA ALA A 77 13.88 10.94 -14.72
C ALA A 77 15.20 11.00 -13.94
N LEU A 78 15.59 9.94 -13.21
CA LEU A 78 16.85 9.88 -12.48
C LEU A 78 18.10 9.89 -13.37
N LYS A 79 18.03 9.23 -14.54
CA LYS A 79 19.14 9.19 -15.53
C LYS A 79 19.24 10.46 -16.37
N SER A 80 18.15 11.24 -16.44
CA SER A 80 18.10 12.50 -17.19
C SER A 80 19.01 13.59 -16.59
N PRO A 81 19.28 14.69 -17.33
CA PRO A 81 19.97 15.86 -16.78
C PRO A 81 19.30 16.44 -15.53
N TRP A 82 17.97 16.34 -15.45
CA TRP A 82 17.20 16.77 -14.28
C TRP A 82 17.56 15.94 -13.04
N GLY A 83 17.65 14.62 -13.16
CA GLY A 83 18.03 13.74 -12.05
C GLY A 83 19.49 13.92 -11.60
N ARG A 84 20.41 14.25 -12.51
CA ARG A 84 21.80 14.61 -12.14
C ARG A 84 21.86 15.91 -11.34
N MET A 85 21.06 16.90 -11.75
CA MET A 85 20.93 18.16 -11.02
C MET A 85 20.28 17.96 -9.65
N MET A 86 19.27 17.08 -9.52
CA MET A 86 18.66 16.77 -8.22
C MET A 86 19.68 16.13 -7.26
N ARG A 87 20.56 15.26 -7.75
CA ARG A 87 21.64 14.68 -6.94
C ARG A 87 22.64 15.74 -6.47
N ALA A 88 23.03 16.67 -7.35
CA ALA A 88 23.89 17.78 -6.96
C ALA A 88 23.26 18.67 -5.86
N ILE A 89 21.96 18.93 -5.94
CA ILE A 89 21.21 19.66 -4.90
C ILE A 89 21.19 18.87 -3.59
N ARG A 90 20.96 17.55 -3.65
CA ARG A 90 20.98 16.66 -2.48
C ARG A 90 22.35 16.62 -1.79
N ASP A 91 23.43 16.64 -2.57
CA ASP A 91 24.80 16.56 -2.04
C ASP A 91 25.23 17.89 -1.38
N ASN A 92 24.94 19.03 -2.02
CA ASN A 92 25.19 20.35 -1.46
C ASN A 92 24.29 21.43 -2.08
N GLU A 93 23.23 21.79 -1.37
CA GLU A 93 22.27 22.82 -1.77
C GLU A 93 22.91 24.20 -1.98
N VAL A 94 23.79 24.62 -1.06
CA VAL A 94 24.45 25.94 -1.12
C VAL A 94 25.35 26.04 -2.35
N ALA A 95 26.10 24.97 -2.65
CA ALA A 95 26.94 24.94 -3.85
C ALA A 95 26.11 24.93 -5.14
N ALA A 96 24.98 24.21 -5.17
CA ALA A 96 24.08 24.19 -6.32
C ALA A 96 23.45 25.56 -6.59
N GLU A 97 23.07 26.28 -5.52
CA GLU A 97 22.53 27.64 -5.60
C GLU A 97 23.59 28.64 -6.11
N ALA A 98 24.82 28.57 -5.59
CA ALA A 98 25.94 29.39 -6.07
C ALA A 98 26.27 29.18 -7.56
N MET A 99 25.99 27.99 -8.10
CA MET A 99 26.13 27.65 -9.52
C MET A 99 24.92 28.10 -10.38
N GLY A 100 24.03 28.92 -9.82
CA GLY A 100 22.88 29.51 -10.52
C GLY A 100 21.69 28.57 -10.70
N LYS A 101 21.58 27.50 -9.90
CA LYS A 101 20.40 26.63 -9.89
C LYS A 101 19.39 27.13 -8.86
N ASP A 102 18.16 27.37 -9.31
CA ASP A 102 17.03 27.70 -8.42
C ASP A 102 16.58 26.45 -7.67
N VAL A 103 17.05 26.26 -6.43
CA VAL A 103 16.78 25.06 -5.64
C VAL A 103 15.31 25.00 -5.20
N THR A 104 14.74 26.13 -4.77
CA THR A 104 13.35 26.24 -4.33
C THR A 104 12.37 25.74 -5.39
N ARG A 105 12.54 26.16 -6.65
CA ARG A 105 11.67 25.72 -7.75
C ARG A 105 11.84 24.22 -8.05
N ARG A 106 13.02 23.65 -7.80
CA ARG A 106 13.26 22.21 -7.98
C ARG A 106 12.63 21.38 -6.87
N HIS A 107 12.71 21.81 -5.62
CA HIS A 107 11.97 21.18 -4.53
C HIS A 107 10.47 21.19 -4.78
N LEU A 108 9.91 22.31 -5.27
CA LEU A 108 8.49 22.38 -5.64
C LEU A 108 8.11 21.40 -6.75
N GLN A 109 8.95 21.26 -7.79
CA GLN A 109 8.73 20.27 -8.86
C GLN A 109 8.67 18.84 -8.32
N VAL A 110 9.63 18.45 -7.46
CA VAL A 110 9.66 17.12 -6.84
C VAL A 110 8.44 16.91 -5.95
N PHE A 111 8.04 17.92 -5.18
CA PHE A 111 6.87 17.85 -4.31
C PHE A 111 5.57 17.64 -5.10
N ILE A 112 5.37 18.38 -6.20
CA ILE A 112 4.20 18.23 -7.07
C ILE A 112 4.18 16.83 -7.70
N LEU A 113 5.31 16.36 -8.23
CA LEU A 113 5.41 15.02 -8.83
C LEU A 113 5.12 13.92 -7.80
N GLY A 114 5.70 14.02 -6.60
CA GLY A 114 5.44 13.08 -5.51
C GLY A 114 3.96 13.06 -5.11
N SER A 115 3.35 14.24 -5.00
CA SER A 115 1.92 14.37 -4.66
C SER A 115 1.01 13.78 -5.73
N ALA A 116 1.35 13.94 -7.01
CA ALA A 116 0.62 13.33 -8.12
C ALA A 116 0.68 11.80 -8.08
N VAL A 117 1.86 11.22 -7.80
CA VAL A 117 2.05 9.76 -7.68
C VAL A 117 1.27 9.20 -6.49
N VAL A 118 1.33 9.86 -5.32
CA VAL A 118 0.57 9.44 -4.13
C VAL A 118 -0.94 9.59 -4.35
N GLY A 119 -1.38 10.65 -5.02
CA GLY A 119 -2.79 10.84 -5.39
C GLY A 119 -3.31 9.73 -6.30
N LEU A 120 -2.52 9.32 -7.29
CA LEU A 120 -2.84 8.19 -8.16
C LEU A 120 -2.95 6.88 -7.38
N ALA A 121 -2.01 6.61 -6.47
CA ALA A 121 -2.05 5.43 -5.60
C ALA A 121 -3.31 5.42 -4.71
N GLY A 122 -3.70 6.57 -4.18
CA GLY A 122 -4.94 6.72 -3.40
C GLY A 122 -6.20 6.42 -4.22
N ALA A 123 -6.27 6.93 -5.46
CA ALA A 123 -7.39 6.66 -6.37
C ALA A 123 -7.50 5.17 -6.76
N MET A 124 -6.36 4.50 -6.95
CA MET A 124 -6.32 3.06 -7.20
C MET A 124 -6.80 2.27 -5.97
N MET A 125 -6.39 2.67 -4.77
CA MET A 125 -6.81 2.01 -3.54
C MET A 125 -8.32 2.16 -3.28
N THR A 126 -8.87 3.37 -3.40
CA THR A 126 -10.30 3.62 -3.14
C THR A 126 -11.20 2.90 -4.13
N THR A 127 -10.77 2.76 -5.39
CA THR A 127 -11.52 2.02 -6.41
C THR A 127 -11.46 0.50 -6.21
N LEU A 128 -10.40 -0.04 -5.59
CA LEU A 128 -10.35 -1.44 -5.16
C LEU A 128 -11.29 -1.70 -3.97
N ASP A 129 -11.28 -0.80 -2.98
CA ASP A 129 -12.13 -0.92 -1.79
C ASP A 129 -13.61 -0.65 -2.10
N GLY A 130 -13.93 0.03 -3.20
CA GLY A 130 -15.29 0.33 -3.67
C GLY A 130 -16.04 1.39 -2.84
N GLN A 131 -15.41 1.86 -1.76
CA GLN A 131 -15.92 2.90 -0.88
C GLN A 131 -14.77 3.69 -0.25
N LEU A 132 -15.04 4.95 0.08
CA LEU A 132 -14.15 5.78 0.87
C LEU A 132 -14.82 6.09 2.21
N THR A 133 -14.25 5.54 3.28
CA THR A 133 -14.65 5.77 4.67
C THR A 133 -13.57 6.57 5.40
N PRO A 134 -13.78 7.86 5.71
CA PRO A 134 -12.75 8.71 6.32
C PRO A 134 -12.15 8.16 7.62
N SER A 135 -12.96 7.49 8.43
CA SER A 135 -12.53 6.88 9.71
C SER A 135 -11.53 5.74 9.53
N SER A 136 -11.43 5.14 8.34
CA SER A 136 -10.50 4.05 8.05
C SER A 136 -9.08 4.54 7.78
N TYR A 137 -8.88 5.82 7.45
CA TYR A 137 -7.58 6.42 7.14
C TYR A 137 -6.83 6.87 8.40
N GLN A 138 -6.46 5.90 9.22
CA GLN A 138 -5.70 6.16 10.45
C GLN A 138 -4.22 6.44 10.14
N PRO A 139 -3.61 7.49 10.72
CA PRO A 139 -2.21 7.84 10.48
C PRO A 139 -1.24 6.69 10.75
N LEU A 140 -1.42 5.94 11.84
CA LEU A 140 -0.56 4.80 12.18
C LEU A 140 -0.49 3.75 11.07
N ARG A 141 -1.56 3.58 10.29
CA ARG A 141 -1.64 2.59 9.20
C ARG A 141 -1.11 3.14 7.87
N TYR A 142 -1.32 4.41 7.56
CA TYR A 142 -1.02 4.97 6.22
C TYR A 142 0.16 5.94 6.17
N THR A 143 0.60 6.51 7.29
CA THR A 143 1.81 7.35 7.31
C THR A 143 2.99 6.57 7.86
N PHE A 144 2.89 6.07 9.09
CA PHE A 144 3.98 5.36 9.76
C PHE A 144 4.42 4.11 9.00
N LEU A 145 3.47 3.30 8.55
CA LEU A 145 3.76 2.06 7.82
C LEU A 145 4.48 2.32 6.49
N ILE A 146 4.07 3.35 5.74
CA ILE A 146 4.75 3.75 4.48
C ILE A 146 6.17 4.24 4.76
N TRP A 147 6.38 4.97 5.85
CA TRP A 147 7.73 5.34 6.29
C TRP A 147 8.59 4.11 6.59
N VAL A 148 8.05 3.10 7.29
CA VAL A 148 8.74 1.83 7.53
C VAL A 148 9.07 1.13 6.21
N MET A 149 8.14 1.08 5.25
CA MET A 149 8.39 0.53 3.90
C MET A 149 9.59 1.18 3.22
N VAL A 150 9.69 2.52 3.26
CA VAL A 150 10.79 3.27 2.63
C VAL A 150 12.11 3.07 3.37
N ILE A 151 12.10 3.10 4.71
CA ILE A 151 13.30 2.86 5.52
C ILE A 151 13.86 1.45 5.25
N VAL A 152 12.98 0.45 5.21
CA VAL A 152 13.38 -0.94 4.99
C VAL A 152 13.85 -1.16 3.55
N GLY A 153 13.15 -0.57 2.58
CA GLY A 153 13.53 -0.64 1.17
C GLY A 153 14.84 0.09 0.84
N GLY A 154 15.07 1.24 1.48
CA GLY A 154 16.14 2.19 1.17
C GLY A 154 15.63 3.38 0.35
N SER A 155 15.84 4.60 0.84
CA SER A 155 15.33 5.84 0.22
C SER A 155 16.06 6.27 -1.06
N GLY A 156 17.24 5.72 -1.33
CA GLY A 156 18.08 6.10 -2.47
C GLY A 156 17.90 5.25 -3.73
N ASN A 157 17.03 4.23 -3.74
CA ASN A 157 16.80 3.39 -4.91
C ASN A 157 15.32 3.07 -5.11
N ASN A 158 14.80 3.35 -6.31
CA ASN A 158 13.42 3.05 -6.69
C ASN A 158 13.07 1.55 -6.54
N PHE A 159 14.01 0.65 -6.86
CA PHE A 159 13.79 -0.78 -6.68
C PHE A 159 13.74 -1.18 -5.20
N GLY A 160 14.55 -0.52 -4.36
CA GLY A 160 14.53 -0.68 -2.91
C GLY A 160 13.18 -0.28 -2.34
N ALA A 161 12.64 0.87 -2.74
CA ALA A 161 11.32 1.33 -2.31
C ALA A 161 10.18 0.35 -2.65
N ILE A 162 10.20 -0.23 -3.87
CA ILE A 162 9.21 -1.25 -4.27
C ILE A 162 9.34 -2.52 -3.42
N LEU A 163 10.57 -3.02 -3.23
CA LEU A 163 10.83 -4.21 -2.43
C LEU A 163 10.42 -3.98 -0.97
N GLY A 164 10.75 -2.83 -0.39
CA GLY A 164 10.37 -2.46 0.97
C GLY A 164 8.86 -2.38 1.14
N GLY A 165 8.16 -1.78 0.18
CA GLY A 165 6.69 -1.79 0.11
C GLY A 165 6.12 -3.20 0.12
N PHE A 166 6.59 -4.06 -0.78
CA PHE A 166 6.13 -5.44 -0.89
C PHE A 166 6.41 -6.27 0.37
N VAL A 167 7.64 -6.23 0.89
CA VAL A 167 8.06 -7.03 2.05
C VAL A 167 7.29 -6.64 3.30
N ILE A 168 7.19 -5.34 3.59
CA ILE A 168 6.48 -4.87 4.78
C ILE A 168 4.99 -5.12 4.68
N TRP A 169 4.39 -4.94 3.50
CA TRP A 169 2.99 -5.31 3.30
C TRP A 169 2.76 -6.82 3.45
N PHE A 170 3.67 -7.64 2.91
CA PHE A 170 3.61 -9.10 3.06
C PHE A 170 3.65 -9.49 4.54
N PHE A 171 4.59 -8.96 5.32
CA PHE A 171 4.62 -9.20 6.76
C PHE A 171 3.38 -8.65 7.47
N TRP A 172 2.87 -7.48 7.07
CA TRP A 172 1.64 -6.93 7.66
C TRP A 172 0.45 -7.89 7.55
N VAL A 173 0.29 -8.54 6.39
CA VAL A 173 -0.75 -9.54 6.17
C VAL A 173 -0.44 -10.86 6.89
N GLN A 174 0.81 -11.34 6.84
CA GLN A 174 1.17 -12.66 7.38
C GLN A 174 1.38 -12.70 8.90
N VAL A 175 1.62 -11.56 9.55
CA VAL A 175 1.81 -11.53 11.00
C VAL A 175 0.54 -11.93 11.76
N GLU A 176 -0.64 -11.64 11.23
CA GLU A 176 -1.89 -12.05 11.88
C GLU A 176 -2.05 -13.58 11.93
N PRO A 177 -2.02 -14.33 10.80
CA PRO A 177 -2.11 -15.79 10.86
C PRO A 177 -0.92 -16.42 11.57
N LEU A 178 0.29 -15.87 11.42
CA LEU A 178 1.47 -16.36 12.15
C LEU A 178 1.34 -16.15 13.66
N GLY A 179 0.82 -14.99 14.08
CA GLY A 179 0.55 -14.67 15.48
C GLY A 179 -0.54 -15.56 16.06
N GLN A 180 -1.60 -15.85 15.31
CA GLN A 180 -2.63 -16.81 15.70
C GLN A 180 -2.04 -18.20 15.89
N LEU A 181 -1.23 -18.69 14.94
CA LEU A 181 -0.56 -19.99 15.05
C LEU A 181 0.37 -20.06 16.26
N LEU A 182 1.16 -19.02 16.49
CA LEU A 182 2.07 -18.95 17.63
C LEU A 182 1.31 -18.94 18.96
N MET A 183 0.25 -18.13 19.09
CA MET A 183 -0.55 -18.09 20.31
C MET A 183 -1.33 -19.39 20.53
N ASN A 184 -1.86 -20.01 19.47
CA ASN A 184 -2.48 -21.32 19.57
C ASN A 184 -1.49 -22.39 20.01
N PHE A 185 -0.24 -22.35 19.53
CA PHE A 185 0.81 -23.26 19.96
C PHE A 185 1.19 -23.08 21.44
N ILE A 186 1.35 -21.82 21.88
CA ILE A 186 1.66 -21.50 23.30
C ILE A 186 0.49 -21.87 24.22
N THR A 187 -0.75 -21.68 23.75
CA THR A 187 -1.96 -21.94 24.53
C THR A 187 -2.51 -23.37 24.40
N ALA A 188 -1.84 -24.24 23.62
CA ALA A 188 -2.25 -25.62 23.39
C ALA A 188 -2.29 -26.46 24.69
N GLY A 189 -1.44 -26.13 25.66
CA GLY A 189 -1.41 -26.79 26.97
C GLY A 189 -2.36 -26.19 28.01
N MET A 190 -3.10 -25.14 27.68
CA MET A 190 -3.98 -24.44 28.62
C MET A 190 -5.44 -24.81 28.46
N ALA A 191 -6.14 -24.96 29.58
CA ALA A 191 -7.58 -25.23 29.63
C ALA A 191 -8.38 -24.16 28.87
N ASP A 192 -9.41 -24.61 28.15
CA ASP A 192 -10.22 -23.80 27.21
C ASP A 192 -11.08 -22.69 27.85
N GLY A 193 -10.94 -22.46 29.16
CA GLY A 193 -11.61 -21.39 29.91
C GLY A 193 -10.68 -20.52 30.75
N SER A 194 -9.36 -20.64 30.61
CA SER A 194 -8.45 -19.80 31.39
C SER A 194 -8.52 -18.33 30.91
N PRO A 195 -8.68 -17.34 31.81
CA PRO A 195 -8.69 -15.93 31.43
C PRO A 195 -7.42 -15.50 30.69
N LEU A 196 -6.30 -16.17 30.99
CA LEU A 196 -4.99 -15.94 30.39
C LEU A 196 -4.94 -16.40 28.92
N LYS A 197 -5.59 -17.51 28.56
CA LYS A 197 -5.68 -17.97 27.16
C LYS A 197 -6.47 -16.99 26.30
N ALA A 198 -7.62 -16.53 26.80
CA ALA A 198 -8.43 -15.52 26.10
C ALA A 198 -7.65 -14.21 25.89
N HIS A 199 -6.97 -13.72 26.94
CA HIS A 199 -6.16 -12.51 26.83
C HIS A 199 -5.01 -12.63 25.81
N LEU A 200 -4.33 -13.79 25.74
CA LEU A 200 -3.26 -14.02 24.78
C LEU A 200 -3.76 -14.09 23.34
N LEU A 201 -4.94 -14.68 23.11
CA LEU A 201 -5.56 -14.71 21.79
C LEU A 201 -6.03 -13.33 21.33
N ASP A 202 -6.62 -12.53 22.22
CA ASP A 202 -6.99 -11.14 21.91
C ASP A 202 -5.77 -10.25 21.63
N SER A 203 -4.63 -10.57 22.26
CA SER A 203 -3.37 -9.85 22.05
C SER A 203 -2.79 -10.04 20.64
N VAL A 204 -3.22 -11.06 19.88
CA VAL A 204 -2.74 -11.33 18.51
C VAL A 204 -2.95 -10.14 17.59
N ALA A 205 -4.07 -9.42 17.72
CA ALA A 205 -4.37 -8.26 16.88
C ALA A 205 -3.29 -7.15 17.01
N HIS A 206 -2.66 -7.04 18.18
CA HIS A 206 -1.63 -6.04 18.47
C HIS A 206 -0.24 -6.47 17.97
N MET A 207 -0.04 -7.75 17.62
CA MET A 207 1.26 -8.25 17.15
C MET A 207 1.72 -7.62 15.85
N ARG A 208 0.80 -7.13 15.01
CA ARG A 208 1.13 -6.40 13.77
C ARG A 208 2.02 -5.20 14.06
N LEU A 209 1.64 -4.35 15.00
CA LEU A 209 2.41 -3.14 15.31
C LEU A 209 3.75 -3.48 15.97
N LEU A 210 3.77 -4.48 16.86
CA LEU A 210 4.99 -4.93 17.54
C LEU A 210 6.02 -5.46 16.54
N THR A 211 5.59 -6.35 15.63
CA THR A 211 6.48 -6.91 14.60
C THR A 211 6.97 -5.86 13.62
N MET A 212 6.15 -4.90 13.21
CA MET A 212 6.61 -3.79 12.36
C MET A 212 7.68 -2.95 13.05
N GLY A 213 7.47 -2.62 14.34
CA GLY A 213 8.47 -1.91 15.14
C GLY A 213 9.77 -2.69 15.29
N LEU A 214 9.68 -4.01 15.52
CA LEU A 214 10.84 -4.89 15.60
C LEU A 214 11.59 -4.99 14.27
N ILE A 215 10.89 -5.17 13.15
CA ILE A 215 11.49 -5.20 11.81
C ILE A 215 12.22 -3.89 11.54
N MET A 216 11.60 -2.76 11.86
CA MET A 216 12.23 -1.45 11.70
C MET A 216 13.52 -1.35 12.52
N LEU A 217 13.50 -1.74 13.80
CA LEU A 217 14.70 -1.72 14.66
C LEU A 217 15.81 -2.63 14.13
N LEU A 218 15.46 -3.84 13.68
CA LEU A 218 16.42 -4.78 13.11
C LEU A 218 17.05 -4.23 11.83
N VAL A 219 16.25 -3.64 10.94
CA VAL A 219 16.77 -3.08 9.69
C VAL A 219 17.64 -1.86 9.96
N LEU A 220 17.24 -0.97 10.88
CA LEU A 220 18.09 0.16 11.28
C LEU A 220 19.40 -0.30 11.93
N ARG A 221 19.39 -1.44 12.65
CA ARG A 221 20.58 -1.99 13.30
C ARG A 221 21.53 -2.67 12.32
N PHE A 222 21.02 -3.51 11.42
CA PHE A 222 21.83 -4.40 10.57
C PHE A 222 21.98 -3.91 9.13
N SER A 223 21.10 -3.04 8.65
CA SER A 223 21.09 -2.55 7.26
C SER A 223 20.61 -1.09 7.19
N PRO A 224 21.37 -0.13 7.76
CA PRO A 224 20.95 1.27 7.89
C PRO A 224 20.77 2.01 6.55
N ARG A 225 21.25 1.43 5.44
CA ARG A 225 21.07 1.95 4.07
C ARG A 225 19.86 1.34 3.35
N GLY A 226 19.08 0.49 4.04
CA GLY A 226 18.00 -0.30 3.46
C GLY A 226 18.48 -1.61 2.83
N LEU A 227 17.53 -2.43 2.38
CA LEU A 227 17.79 -3.74 1.75
C LEU A 227 18.53 -3.63 0.42
N ILE A 228 18.26 -2.58 -0.37
CA ILE A 228 18.96 -2.33 -1.63
C ILE A 228 19.54 -0.91 -1.59
N PRO A 229 20.82 -0.75 -1.25
CA PRO A 229 21.45 0.55 -1.18
C PRO A 229 21.53 1.23 -2.55
N GLU A 230 21.60 2.57 -2.52
CA GLU A 230 21.82 3.42 -3.69
C GLU A 230 23.15 3.08 -4.39
N LYS A 231 23.14 3.02 -5.72
CA LYS A 231 24.32 2.85 -6.58
C LYS A 231 24.72 4.19 -7.20
#